data_AF-A0A442DZA4-F1
#
_entry.id   AF-A0A442DZA4-F1
#
_cell.length_a   1.000
_cell.length_b   1.000
_cell.length_c   1.000
_cell.angle_alpha   90.00
_cell.angle_beta   90.00
_cell.angle_gamma   90.00
#
_symmetry.space_group_name_H-M   'P 1'
#
loop_
_entity.id
_entity.type
_entity.pdbx_description
1 polymer ?
#
loop_
_entity_poly.entity_id
_entity_poly.type
_entity_poly.pdbx_seq_one_letter_code
_entity_poly.pdbx_strand_id
1 'polypeptide(L)'
;MGSAVRAAIANFARRAEGELVGVIGELWRQFVAAFRAGRQGGEALQELQDEQEIQRLGAQWGKARTPADRERAGIEAMNYIIHGPQRKSGGAPLAETNELEWSDNPGAREAYLIKRWNNPYFVPSRRSVSTEELFEAQKADGDRYLLAQSLLSGLSKEIGELPSPMTVADLHKIRTDLDELIRFAVSVGGRAKTIAVQADRIRDTVVMTIREAYSGDDEALEKIEKADTYHKDHVRKFYLPIMAEILGADRTTPDEELIPSLVSEDPATIAIVLESMPEEDRAVTQAAALKLVLEALEEGYIDSQIDEKLAVLFQ
;
A
#
# COMPACT_ATOMS: atom_id res chain seq x y z
N MET A 1 14.49 -40.46 15.67
CA MET A 1 14.15 -39.05 15.98
C MET A 1 13.33 -38.40 14.85
N GLY A 2 12.24 -39.05 14.37
CA GLY A 2 11.68 -38.74 13.02
C GLY A 2 10.16 -38.67 12.87
N SER A 3 9.40 -38.74 13.96
CA SER A 3 7.91 -38.68 13.95
C SER A 3 7.38 -37.45 14.70
N ALA A 4 7.94 -37.14 15.88
CA ALA A 4 7.54 -36.00 16.70
C ALA A 4 7.78 -34.63 16.05
N VAL A 5 8.87 -34.46 15.29
CA VAL A 5 9.22 -33.20 14.62
C VAL A 5 8.29 -32.92 13.43
N ARG A 6 7.90 -33.96 12.68
CA ARG A 6 6.91 -33.81 11.58
C ARG A 6 5.52 -33.47 12.12
N ALA A 7 5.14 -34.04 13.26
CA ALA A 7 3.88 -33.71 13.94
C ALA A 7 3.87 -32.27 14.47
N ALA A 8 5.01 -31.77 14.98
CA ALA A 8 5.17 -30.39 15.44
C ALA A 8 5.08 -29.36 14.29
N ILE A 9 5.74 -29.64 13.16
CA ILE A 9 5.70 -28.77 11.95
C ILE A 9 4.30 -28.75 11.34
N ALA A 10 3.62 -29.91 11.25
CA ALA A 10 2.24 -29.98 10.77
C ALA A 10 1.21 -29.37 11.73
N ASN A 11 1.50 -29.31 13.03
CA ASN A 11 0.69 -28.58 14.01
C ASN A 11 0.97 -27.07 13.97
N PHE A 12 2.22 -26.65 13.71
CA PHE A 12 2.61 -25.25 13.57
C PHE A 12 2.05 -24.64 12.27
N ALA A 13 2.11 -25.34 11.14
CA ALA A 13 1.49 -24.91 9.89
C ALA A 13 -0.04 -24.81 10.00
N ARG A 14 -0.71 -25.77 10.68
CA ARG A 14 -2.15 -25.68 10.98
C ARG A 14 -2.50 -24.56 11.98
N ARG A 15 -1.58 -24.21 12.90
CA ARG A 15 -1.73 -23.07 13.80
C ARG A 15 -1.57 -21.75 13.06
N ALA A 16 -0.59 -21.64 12.18
CA ALA A 16 -0.33 -20.45 11.37
C ALA A 16 -1.44 -20.19 10.32
N GLU A 17 -1.99 -21.24 9.69
CA GLU A 17 -3.19 -21.13 8.84
C GLU A 17 -4.43 -20.73 9.65
N GLY A 18 -4.57 -21.22 10.88
CA GLY A 18 -5.65 -20.83 11.79
C GLY A 18 -5.53 -19.40 12.32
N GLU A 19 -4.31 -18.94 12.61
CA GLU A 19 -3.99 -17.58 13.05
C GLU A 19 -4.16 -16.57 11.91
N LEU A 20 -3.73 -16.88 10.69
CA LEU A 20 -3.92 -16.02 9.52
C LEU A 20 -5.42 -15.84 9.19
N VAL A 21 -6.20 -16.93 9.19
CA VAL A 21 -7.67 -16.87 9.03
C VAL A 21 -8.33 -16.13 10.20
N GLY A 22 -7.77 -16.23 11.40
CA GLY A 22 -8.21 -15.50 12.59
C GLY A 22 -7.96 -13.99 12.52
N VAL A 23 -6.78 -13.59 12.04
CA VAL A 23 -6.39 -12.18 11.85
C VAL A 23 -7.23 -11.53 10.75
N ILE A 24 -7.41 -12.21 9.61
CA ILE A 24 -8.28 -11.73 8.53
C ILE A 24 -9.73 -11.60 9.04
N GLY A 25 -10.21 -12.58 9.81
CA GLY A 25 -11.53 -12.56 10.46
C GLY A 25 -11.74 -11.41 11.44
N GLU A 26 -10.71 -11.06 12.20
CA GLU A 26 -10.74 -9.96 13.17
C GLU A 26 -10.73 -8.59 12.48
N LEU A 27 -9.88 -8.41 11.45
CA LEU A 27 -9.86 -7.20 10.63
C LEU A 27 -11.21 -6.96 9.93
N TRP A 28 -11.86 -8.03 9.44
CA TRP A 28 -13.20 -7.94 8.86
C TRP A 28 -14.27 -7.55 9.87
N ARG A 29 -14.22 -8.09 11.10
CA ARG A 29 -15.16 -7.71 12.16
C ARG A 29 -15.01 -6.25 12.57
N GLN A 30 -13.77 -5.78 12.71
CA GLN A 30 -13.45 -4.39 13.02
C GLN A 30 -13.91 -3.45 11.90
N PHE A 31 -13.69 -3.83 10.64
CA PHE A 31 -14.19 -3.11 9.48
C PHE A 31 -15.72 -3.03 9.45
N VAL A 32 -16.43 -4.15 9.61
CA VAL A 32 -17.91 -4.17 9.63
C VAL A 32 -18.46 -3.35 10.81
N ALA A 33 -17.77 -3.33 11.95
CA ALA A 33 -18.13 -2.52 13.10
C ALA A 33 -17.92 -1.01 12.83
N ALA A 34 -16.79 -0.63 12.23
CA ALA A 34 -16.48 0.75 11.85
C ALA A 34 -17.42 1.27 10.73
N PHE A 35 -17.67 0.46 9.71
CA PHE A 35 -18.61 0.75 8.61
C PHE A 35 -20.03 0.99 9.13
N ARG A 36 -20.49 0.22 10.14
CA ARG A 36 -21.79 0.44 10.79
C ARG A 36 -21.81 1.67 11.71
N ALA A 37 -20.66 2.04 12.28
CA ALA A 37 -20.54 3.18 13.19
C ALA A 37 -20.47 4.54 12.46
N GLY A 38 -19.99 4.57 11.21
CA GLY A 38 -19.88 5.78 10.37
C GLY A 38 -21.18 6.32 9.77
N ARG A 39 -22.35 5.80 10.17
CA ARG A 39 -23.69 6.10 9.61
C ARG A 39 -24.29 7.46 10.02
N GLN A 40 -23.61 8.58 9.75
CA GLN A 40 -24.23 9.92 9.79
C GLN A 40 -23.72 10.84 8.68
N GLY A 41 -24.36 10.79 7.51
CA GLY A 41 -24.11 11.66 6.36
C GLY A 41 -24.23 10.84 5.09
N GLY A 42 -25.00 11.33 4.10
CA GLY A 42 -25.66 10.45 3.12
C GLY A 42 -25.18 10.55 1.68
N GLU A 43 -25.18 9.40 1.02
CA GLU A 43 -25.12 9.16 -0.42
C GLU A 43 -25.85 7.84 -0.79
N ALA A 44 -27.18 7.85 -0.72
CA ALA A 44 -28.00 6.65 -0.62
C ALA A 44 -27.89 5.60 -1.77
N LEU A 45 -27.29 5.90 -2.93
CA LEU A 45 -27.28 4.99 -4.09
C LEU A 45 -25.94 4.23 -4.26
N GLN A 46 -24.81 4.92 -4.07
CA GLN A 46 -23.47 4.31 -4.06
C GLN A 46 -23.30 3.47 -2.77
N GLU A 47 -23.80 4.01 -1.65
CA GLU A 47 -23.89 3.31 -0.35
C GLU A 47 -24.67 1.99 -0.45
N LEU A 48 -25.74 1.93 -1.24
CA LEU A 48 -26.54 0.72 -1.45
C LEU A 48 -25.78 -0.34 -2.26
N GLN A 49 -24.96 0.07 -3.23
CA GLN A 49 -24.18 -0.87 -4.06
C GLN A 49 -22.99 -1.43 -3.27
N ASP A 50 -22.29 -0.57 -2.52
CA ASP A 50 -21.20 -1.00 -1.64
C ASP A 50 -21.70 -1.87 -0.50
N GLU A 51 -22.87 -1.56 0.09
CA GLU A 51 -23.48 -2.39 1.12
C GLU A 51 -23.91 -3.77 0.57
N GLN A 52 -24.45 -3.83 -0.65
CA GLN A 52 -24.78 -5.10 -1.31
C GLN A 52 -23.55 -5.94 -1.63
N GLU A 53 -22.46 -5.32 -2.08
CA GLU A 53 -21.23 -6.02 -2.45
C GLU A 53 -20.45 -6.49 -1.20
N ILE A 54 -20.38 -5.65 -0.15
CA ILE A 54 -19.84 -6.06 1.16
C ILE A 54 -20.66 -7.21 1.76
N GLN A 55 -22.00 -7.20 1.62
CA GLN A 55 -22.85 -8.32 2.04
C GLN A 55 -22.62 -9.58 1.18
N ARG A 56 -22.42 -9.44 -0.14
CA ARG A 56 -22.08 -10.55 -1.04
C ARG A 56 -20.77 -11.20 -0.63
N LEU A 57 -19.73 -10.41 -0.42
CA LEU A 57 -18.38 -10.86 -0.03
C LEU A 57 -18.40 -11.52 1.36
N GLY A 58 -19.11 -10.93 2.33
CA GLY A 58 -19.33 -11.55 3.64
C GLY A 58 -20.07 -12.88 3.56
N ALA A 59 -21.09 -13.00 2.70
CA ALA A 59 -21.82 -14.24 2.48
C ALA A 59 -20.98 -15.30 1.76
N GLN A 60 -20.12 -14.89 0.81
CA GLN A 60 -19.19 -15.76 0.10
C GLN A 60 -18.16 -16.35 1.07
N TRP A 61 -17.62 -15.54 1.97
CA TRP A 61 -16.72 -16.01 3.02
C TRP A 61 -17.42 -16.93 4.03
N GLY A 62 -18.65 -16.59 4.46
CA GLY A 62 -19.44 -17.45 5.35
C GLY A 62 -19.78 -18.83 4.75
N LYS A 63 -19.85 -18.93 3.42
CA LYS A 63 -20.12 -20.18 2.67
C LYS A 63 -18.85 -20.98 2.35
N ALA A 64 -17.66 -20.41 2.51
CA ALA A 64 -16.40 -21.06 2.20
C ALA A 64 -16.12 -22.23 3.18
N ARG A 65 -16.01 -23.43 2.60
CA ARG A 65 -15.89 -24.70 3.35
C ARG A 65 -14.45 -25.13 3.60
N THR A 66 -13.49 -24.58 2.85
CA THR A 66 -12.07 -24.90 3.00
C THR A 66 -11.25 -23.65 3.38
N PRO A 67 -10.08 -23.81 4.02
CA PRO A 67 -9.19 -22.69 4.32
C PRO A 67 -8.79 -21.89 3.07
N ALA A 68 -8.48 -22.57 1.96
CA ALA A 68 -8.13 -21.93 0.69
C ALA A 68 -9.28 -21.10 0.09
N ASP A 69 -10.54 -21.55 0.26
CA ASP A 69 -11.70 -20.78 -0.19
C ASP A 69 -11.94 -19.53 0.68
N ARG A 70 -11.61 -19.62 1.97
CA ARG A 70 -11.70 -18.48 2.91
C ARG A 70 -10.61 -17.45 2.64
N GLU A 71 -9.39 -17.90 2.38
CA GLU A 71 -8.28 -17.03 2.00
C GLU A 71 -8.59 -16.29 0.70
N ARG A 72 -9.09 -17.00 -0.32
CA ARG A 72 -9.46 -16.40 -1.61
C ARG A 72 -10.59 -15.38 -1.47
N ALA A 73 -11.63 -15.69 -0.69
CA ALA A 73 -12.72 -14.75 -0.40
C ALA A 73 -12.23 -13.55 0.44
N GLY A 74 -11.28 -13.78 1.36
CA GLY A 74 -10.66 -12.72 2.16
C GLY A 74 -9.80 -11.78 1.31
N ILE A 75 -9.03 -12.30 0.36
CA ILE A 75 -8.25 -11.51 -0.60
C ILE A 75 -9.18 -10.73 -1.53
N GLU A 76 -10.25 -11.33 -2.05
CA GLU A 76 -11.24 -10.63 -2.89
C GLU A 76 -11.89 -9.49 -2.12
N ALA A 77 -12.27 -9.72 -0.86
CA ALA A 77 -12.83 -8.70 0.01
C ALA A 77 -11.84 -7.58 0.33
N MET A 78 -10.57 -7.93 0.60
CA MET A 78 -9.50 -6.94 0.79
C MET A 78 -9.26 -6.13 -0.47
N ASN A 79 -9.23 -6.75 -1.65
CA ASN A 79 -9.05 -6.05 -2.91
C ASN A 79 -10.20 -5.08 -3.18
N TYR A 80 -11.45 -5.47 -2.86
CA TYR A 80 -12.59 -4.56 -2.94
C TYR A 80 -12.48 -3.39 -1.95
N ILE A 81 -12.02 -3.65 -0.73
CA ILE A 81 -11.79 -2.60 0.29
C ILE A 81 -10.68 -1.64 -0.14
N ILE A 82 -9.60 -2.15 -0.74
CA ILE A 82 -8.44 -1.34 -1.13
C ILE A 82 -8.70 -0.57 -2.42
N HIS A 83 -9.44 -1.15 -3.37
CA HIS A 83 -9.55 -0.62 -4.74
C HIS A 83 -10.96 -0.17 -5.12
N GLY A 84 -11.96 -0.34 -4.24
CA GLY A 84 -13.36 -0.07 -4.55
C GLY A 84 -13.92 -0.96 -5.67
N PRO A 85 -15.15 -0.68 -6.17
CA PRO A 85 -15.71 -1.40 -7.30
C PRO A 85 -14.86 -1.17 -8.56
N GLN A 86 -14.28 -2.24 -9.10
CA GLN A 86 -13.64 -2.19 -10.42
C GLN A 86 -14.69 -1.82 -11.48
N ARG A 87 -14.63 -0.58 -11.98
CA ARG A 87 -15.49 -0.12 -13.07
C ARG A 87 -15.22 -0.96 -14.31
N LYS A 88 -16.18 -1.78 -14.73
CA LYS A 88 -16.26 -2.21 -16.13
C LYS A 88 -16.57 -0.96 -16.96
N SER A 89 -15.66 -0.59 -17.85
CA SER A 89 -15.81 0.53 -18.78
C SER A 89 -17.03 0.31 -19.69
N GLY A 90 -18.18 0.84 -19.27
CA GLY A 90 -19.44 0.79 -20.00
C GLY A 90 -19.89 2.21 -20.35
N GLY A 91 -19.16 2.89 -21.23
CA GLY A 91 -19.53 4.17 -21.81
C GLY A 91 -19.14 4.19 -23.29
N ALA A 92 -20.05 4.58 -24.17
CA ALA A 92 -19.85 4.58 -25.62
C ALA A 92 -18.67 5.48 -26.02
N PRO A 93 -17.83 5.07 -26.99
CA PRO A 93 -16.59 5.76 -27.31
C PRO A 93 -16.88 7.02 -28.13
N LEU A 94 -16.41 8.16 -27.64
CA LEU A 94 -16.24 9.37 -28.43
C LEU A 94 -14.76 9.48 -28.81
N ALA A 95 -14.53 9.50 -30.12
CA ALA A 95 -13.27 9.68 -30.83
C ALA A 95 -12.26 8.52 -30.70
N GLU A 96 -11.71 8.14 -31.85
CA GLU A 96 -10.54 7.26 -31.99
C GLU A 96 -9.40 7.81 -31.14
N THR A 97 -9.28 7.31 -29.91
CA THR A 97 -8.09 7.50 -29.08
C THR A 97 -7.28 6.23 -29.25
N ASN A 98 -5.99 6.35 -29.52
CA ASN A 98 -5.08 5.23 -29.25
C ASN A 98 -5.26 4.93 -27.76
N GLU A 99 -6.06 3.91 -27.43
CA GLU A 99 -6.24 3.46 -26.05
C GLU A 99 -4.84 3.08 -25.54
N LEU A 100 -4.32 3.89 -24.61
CA LEU A 100 -3.07 3.58 -23.94
C LEU A 100 -3.27 2.28 -23.16
N GLU A 101 -2.38 1.31 -23.37
CA GLU A 101 -2.41 0.03 -22.67
C GLU A 101 -1.69 0.14 -21.32
N TRP A 102 -2.46 0.46 -20.28
CA TRP A 102 -1.97 0.53 -18.91
C TRP A 102 -1.78 -0.87 -18.30
N SER A 103 -0.80 -1.02 -17.42
CA SER A 103 -0.60 -2.23 -16.63
C SER A 103 -1.70 -2.41 -15.58
N ASP A 104 -2.09 -3.65 -15.32
CA ASP A 104 -3.01 -4.00 -14.23
C ASP A 104 -2.48 -3.60 -12.83
N ASN A 105 -1.16 -3.60 -12.67
CA ASN A 105 -0.49 -3.26 -11.42
C ASN A 105 0.69 -2.31 -11.70
N PRO A 106 0.40 -1.03 -11.95
CA PRO A 106 1.39 -0.06 -12.40
C PRO A 106 2.46 0.18 -11.33
N GLY A 107 3.70 0.33 -11.77
CA GLY A 107 4.77 0.84 -10.93
C GLY A 107 4.57 2.32 -10.61
N ALA A 108 5.47 2.90 -9.82
CA ALA A 108 5.34 4.29 -9.37
C ALA A 108 5.33 5.29 -10.53
N ARG A 109 6.13 5.08 -11.58
CA ARG A 109 6.19 6.00 -12.72
C ARG A 109 4.94 5.92 -13.56
N GLU A 110 4.47 4.70 -13.86
CA GLU A 110 3.22 4.51 -14.59
C GLU A 110 2.01 5.02 -13.79
N ALA A 111 1.96 4.77 -12.48
CA ALA A 111 0.89 5.26 -11.61
C ALA A 111 0.80 6.80 -11.61
N TYR A 112 1.94 7.48 -11.61
CA TYR A 112 1.99 8.94 -11.77
C TYR A 112 1.43 9.39 -13.13
N LEU A 113 1.72 8.69 -14.23
CA LEU A 113 1.15 9.00 -15.54
C LEU A 113 -0.38 8.81 -15.56
N ILE A 114 -0.88 7.71 -14.98
CA ILE A 114 -2.31 7.44 -14.83
C ILE A 114 -2.99 8.58 -14.08
N LYS A 115 -2.39 9.01 -12.96
CA LYS A 115 -2.90 10.08 -12.10
C LYS A 115 -3.05 11.40 -12.84
N ARG A 116 -2.10 11.70 -13.72
CA ARG A 116 -2.06 12.94 -14.50
C ARG A 116 -2.97 12.91 -15.73
N TRP A 117 -3.21 11.73 -16.29
CA TRP A 117 -3.94 11.57 -17.55
C TRP A 117 -5.39 12.08 -17.44
N ASN A 118 -5.71 13.09 -18.24
CA ASN A 118 -7.01 13.79 -18.24
C ASN A 118 -7.44 14.36 -16.88
N ASN A 119 -6.50 14.64 -15.98
CA ASN A 119 -6.81 15.12 -14.64
C ASN A 119 -6.79 16.65 -14.54
N PRO A 120 -7.91 17.32 -14.20
CA PRO A 120 -7.99 18.77 -14.16
C PRO A 120 -7.13 19.46 -13.09
N TYR A 121 -6.67 18.73 -12.07
CA TYR A 121 -5.73 19.28 -11.08
C TYR A 121 -4.34 19.56 -11.67
N PHE A 122 -3.99 18.95 -12.80
CA PHE A 122 -2.75 19.22 -13.51
C PHE A 122 -2.95 20.35 -14.52
N VAL A 123 -1.89 21.07 -14.90
CA VAL A 123 -2.00 22.07 -15.97
C VAL A 123 -2.30 21.42 -17.32
N PRO A 124 -3.05 22.06 -18.24
CA PRO A 124 -3.50 21.41 -19.49
C PRO A 124 -2.41 20.75 -20.33
N SER A 125 -1.22 21.35 -20.40
CA SER A 125 -0.06 20.80 -21.14
C SER A 125 0.49 19.50 -20.56
N ARG A 126 0.10 19.16 -19.33
CA ARG A 126 0.55 17.98 -18.60
C ARG A 126 -0.52 16.89 -18.57
N ARG A 127 -1.79 17.18 -18.89
CA ARG A 127 -2.92 16.21 -18.84
C ARG A 127 -2.87 15.12 -19.92
N SER A 128 -1.97 15.23 -20.90
CA SER A 128 -1.77 14.22 -21.95
C SER A 128 -0.59 13.31 -21.63
N VAL A 129 -0.70 12.04 -22.01
CA VAL A 129 0.37 11.04 -21.91
C VAL A 129 0.60 10.45 -23.30
N SER A 130 1.86 10.34 -23.75
CA SER A 130 2.19 9.70 -25.02
C SER A 130 2.48 8.21 -24.84
N THR A 131 2.38 7.44 -25.93
CA THR A 131 2.73 6.00 -25.92
C THR A 131 4.20 5.79 -25.54
N GLU A 132 5.10 6.66 -26.00
CA GLU A 132 6.51 6.63 -25.67
C GLU A 132 6.76 6.91 -24.19
N GLU A 133 6.06 7.89 -23.61
CA GLU A 133 6.16 8.22 -22.19
C GLU A 133 5.69 7.05 -21.31
N LEU A 134 4.56 6.42 -21.69
CA LEU A 134 4.06 5.23 -21.02
C LEU A 134 5.04 4.05 -21.12
N PHE A 135 5.56 3.80 -22.33
CA PHE A 135 6.52 2.72 -22.56
C PHE A 135 7.79 2.89 -21.71
N GLU A 136 8.36 4.09 -21.67
CA GLU A 136 9.56 4.36 -20.85
C GLU A 136 9.26 4.25 -19.35
N ALA A 137 8.08 4.67 -18.89
CA ALA A 137 7.66 4.49 -17.51
C ALA A 137 7.54 3.00 -17.13
N GLN A 138 6.84 2.21 -17.95
CA GLN A 138 6.68 0.77 -17.75
C GLN A 138 8.02 0.04 -17.74
N LYS A 139 8.91 0.39 -18.67
CA LYS A 139 10.26 -0.17 -18.75
C LYS A 139 11.07 0.18 -17.50
N ALA A 140 11.08 1.44 -17.08
CA ALA A 140 11.80 1.87 -15.88
C ALA A 140 11.27 1.20 -14.60
N ASP A 141 9.95 1.08 -14.47
CA ASP A 141 9.32 0.36 -13.35
C ASP A 141 9.69 -1.14 -13.39
N GLY A 142 9.72 -1.75 -14.58
CA GLY A 142 10.15 -3.13 -14.79
C GLY A 142 11.61 -3.38 -14.40
N ASP A 143 12.53 -2.52 -14.83
CA ASP A 143 13.95 -2.61 -14.49
C ASP A 143 14.17 -2.50 -12.96
N ARG A 144 13.47 -1.58 -12.30
CA ARG A 144 13.54 -1.42 -10.85
C ARG A 144 12.93 -2.59 -10.09
N TYR A 145 11.85 -3.18 -10.61
CA TYR A 145 11.28 -4.40 -10.05
C TYR A 145 12.30 -5.56 -10.11
N LEU A 146 13.00 -5.74 -11.23
CA LEU A 146 14.05 -6.75 -11.36
C LEU A 146 15.20 -6.49 -10.39
N LEU A 147 15.56 -5.22 -10.16
CA LEU A 147 16.54 -4.85 -9.13
C LEU A 147 16.07 -5.25 -7.73
N ALA A 148 14.81 -4.95 -7.36
CA ALA A 148 14.26 -5.35 -6.06
C ALA A 148 14.30 -6.88 -5.88
N GLN A 149 14.02 -7.64 -6.94
CA GLN A 149 14.07 -9.10 -6.92
C GLN A 149 15.50 -9.61 -6.74
N SER A 150 16.45 -9.00 -7.43
CA SER A 150 17.88 -9.30 -7.31
C SER A 150 18.40 -9.02 -5.89
N LEU A 151 18.00 -7.89 -5.29
CA LEU A 151 18.36 -7.53 -3.92
C LEU A 151 17.82 -8.54 -2.90
N LEU A 152 16.55 -8.94 -3.00
CA LEU A 152 15.98 -9.97 -2.11
C LEU A 152 16.72 -11.31 -2.26
N SER A 153 17.04 -11.70 -3.50
CA SER A 153 17.75 -12.94 -3.79
C SER A 153 19.19 -12.91 -3.27
N GLY A 154 19.87 -11.78 -3.45
CA GLY A 154 21.22 -11.54 -2.93
C GLY A 154 21.27 -11.59 -1.42
N LEU A 155 20.32 -10.92 -0.75
CA LEU A 155 20.20 -10.96 0.70
C LEU A 155 19.89 -12.38 1.21
N SER A 156 19.00 -13.11 0.53
CA SER A 156 18.71 -14.51 0.89
C SER A 156 19.95 -15.41 0.77
N LYS A 157 20.79 -15.17 -0.24
CA LYS A 157 22.06 -15.88 -0.42
C LYS A 157 23.05 -15.51 0.68
N GLU A 158 23.22 -14.23 0.98
CA GLU A 158 24.09 -13.74 2.05
C GLU A 158 23.71 -14.38 3.40
N ILE A 159 22.42 -14.40 3.73
CA ILE A 159 21.90 -15.06 4.94
C ILE A 159 22.27 -16.55 4.96
N GLY A 160 22.19 -17.24 3.82
CA GLY A 160 22.55 -18.65 3.70
C GLY A 160 24.06 -18.95 3.83
N GLU A 161 24.91 -17.95 3.60
CA GLU A 161 26.37 -18.05 3.71
C GLU A 161 26.90 -17.69 5.11
N LEU A 162 26.06 -17.11 5.98
CA LEU A 162 26.44 -16.77 7.35
C LEU A 162 26.75 -18.02 8.19
N PRO A 163 27.72 -17.92 9.13
CA PRO A 163 28.06 -19.02 10.00
C PRO A 163 26.90 -19.40 10.92
N SER A 164 26.81 -20.69 11.27
CA SER A 164 25.87 -21.20 12.25
C SER A 164 26.61 -21.58 13.55
N PRO A 165 26.20 -21.07 14.73
CA PRO A 165 25.09 -20.13 14.94
C PRO A 165 25.42 -18.70 14.46
N MET A 166 24.39 -17.99 13.97
CA MET A 166 24.49 -16.57 13.61
C MET A 166 24.71 -15.72 14.87
N THR A 167 25.42 -14.60 14.73
CA THR A 167 25.58 -13.62 15.81
C THR A 167 24.42 -12.62 15.81
N VAL A 168 24.23 -11.95 16.95
CA VAL A 168 23.23 -10.87 17.06
C VAL A 168 23.59 -9.68 16.15
N ALA A 169 24.87 -9.42 15.92
CA ALA A 169 25.33 -8.40 14.98
C ALA A 169 24.88 -8.74 13.54
N ASP A 170 24.97 -10.02 13.14
CA ASP A 170 24.50 -10.48 11.83
C ASP A 170 22.98 -10.25 11.69
N LEU A 171 22.19 -10.58 12.72
CA LEU A 171 20.74 -10.35 12.72
C LEU A 171 20.39 -8.86 12.61
N HIS A 172 21.13 -7.98 13.28
CA HIS A 172 20.94 -6.53 13.15
C HIS A 172 21.26 -5.99 11.76
N LYS A 173 22.32 -6.52 11.12
CA LYS A 173 22.65 -6.19 9.73
C LYS A 173 21.51 -6.61 8.81
N ILE A 174 21.08 -7.88 8.89
CA ILE A 174 19.99 -8.41 8.07
C ILE A 174 18.70 -7.59 8.23
N ARG A 175 18.33 -7.22 9.47
CA ARG A 175 17.17 -6.36 9.71
C ARG A 175 17.28 -5.04 8.96
N THR A 176 18.43 -4.38 9.06
CA THR A 176 18.66 -3.08 8.39
C THR A 176 18.59 -3.21 6.87
N ASP A 177 19.20 -4.26 6.31
CA ASP A 177 19.17 -4.54 4.86
C ASP A 177 17.73 -4.82 4.37
N LEU A 178 16.93 -5.52 5.19
CA LEU A 178 15.50 -5.73 4.92
C LEU A 178 14.71 -4.41 4.97
N ASP A 179 14.99 -3.54 5.94
CA ASP A 179 14.33 -2.22 6.04
C ASP A 179 14.62 -1.35 4.80
N GLU A 180 15.84 -1.39 4.28
CA GLU A 180 16.22 -0.73 3.03
C GLU A 180 15.52 -1.34 1.81
N LEU A 181 15.51 -2.67 1.70
CA LEU A 181 14.84 -3.37 0.61
C LEU A 181 13.33 -3.12 0.61
N ILE A 182 12.67 -3.14 1.78
CA ILE A 182 11.24 -2.87 1.91
C ILE A 182 10.95 -1.46 1.42
N ARG A 183 11.69 -0.45 1.92
CA ARG A 183 11.52 0.95 1.48
C ARG A 183 11.71 1.09 -0.03
N PHE A 184 12.74 0.47 -0.60
CA PHE A 184 12.98 0.49 -2.05
C PHE A 184 11.84 -0.17 -2.83
N ALA A 185 11.46 -1.40 -2.48
CA ALA A 185 10.45 -2.17 -3.20
C ALA A 185 9.07 -1.52 -3.12
N VAL A 186 8.74 -0.90 -1.99
CA VAL A 186 7.54 -0.06 -1.84
C VAL A 186 7.61 1.15 -2.76
N SER A 187 8.78 1.82 -2.85
CA SER A 187 8.97 2.98 -3.72
C SER A 187 8.86 2.68 -5.21
N VAL A 188 9.09 1.43 -5.61
CA VAL A 188 8.91 0.97 -7.00
C VAL A 188 7.45 0.76 -7.35
N GLY A 189 6.60 0.44 -6.37
CA GLY A 189 5.19 0.15 -6.60
C GLY A 189 4.96 -1.13 -7.41
N GLY A 190 3.79 -1.23 -8.03
CA GLY A 190 3.45 -2.35 -8.91
C GLY A 190 3.71 -3.73 -8.30
N ARG A 191 4.38 -4.58 -9.07
CA ARG A 191 4.76 -5.95 -8.67
C ARG A 191 5.78 -5.97 -7.53
N ALA A 192 6.59 -4.92 -7.35
CA ALA A 192 7.60 -4.87 -6.29
C ALA A 192 6.98 -4.80 -4.88
N LYS A 193 5.70 -4.39 -4.75
CA LYS A 193 4.96 -4.51 -3.48
C LYS A 193 4.96 -5.93 -2.92
N THR A 194 4.93 -6.95 -3.79
CA THR A 194 5.00 -8.36 -3.35
C THR A 194 6.35 -8.71 -2.73
N ILE A 195 7.44 -8.11 -3.25
CA ILE A 195 8.80 -8.25 -2.71
C ILE A 195 8.87 -7.58 -1.34
N ALA A 196 8.30 -6.37 -1.20
CA ALA A 196 8.23 -5.69 0.09
C ALA A 196 7.50 -6.53 1.15
N VAL A 197 6.36 -7.13 0.81
CA VAL A 197 5.62 -8.02 1.73
C VAL A 197 6.44 -9.25 2.11
N GLN A 198 7.16 -9.85 1.17
CA GLN A 198 8.05 -10.99 1.47
C GLN A 198 9.20 -10.59 2.40
N ALA A 199 9.86 -9.46 2.12
CA ALA A 199 10.93 -8.94 2.95
C ALA A 199 10.44 -8.58 4.37
N ASP A 200 9.25 -7.99 4.50
CA ASP A 200 8.66 -7.65 5.82
C ASP A 200 8.39 -8.90 6.67
N ARG A 201 7.96 -10.01 6.06
CA ARG A 201 7.79 -11.29 6.78
C ARG A 201 9.12 -11.87 7.29
N ILE A 202 10.17 -11.79 6.49
CA ILE A 202 11.52 -12.22 6.90
C ILE A 202 12.00 -11.32 8.03
N ARG A 203 11.78 -10.00 7.90
CA ARG A 203 12.15 -9.00 8.90
C ARG A 203 11.49 -9.28 10.25
N ASP A 204 10.19 -9.56 10.25
CA ASP A 204 9.46 -9.89 11.49
C ASP A 204 10.07 -11.13 12.19
N THR A 205 10.50 -12.12 11.41
CA THR A 205 11.18 -13.31 11.94
C THR A 205 12.54 -12.96 12.55
N VAL A 206 13.32 -12.10 11.88
CA VAL A 206 14.61 -11.61 12.38
C VAL A 206 14.43 -10.82 13.68
N VAL A 207 13.48 -9.89 13.73
CA VAL A 207 13.19 -9.09 14.93
C VAL A 207 12.75 -10.00 16.10
N MET A 208 11.92 -11.00 15.85
CA MET A 208 11.54 -11.99 16.86
C MET A 208 12.76 -12.76 17.40
N THR A 209 13.67 -13.17 16.52
CA THR A 209 14.91 -13.87 16.91
C THR A 209 15.83 -12.96 17.74
N ILE A 210 15.94 -11.68 17.39
CA ILE A 210 16.69 -10.70 18.18
C ILE A 210 16.06 -10.52 19.56
N ARG A 211 14.72 -10.42 19.66
CA ARG A 211 14.01 -10.32 20.95
C ARG A 211 14.32 -11.51 21.86
N GLU A 212 14.30 -12.73 21.31
CA GLU A 212 14.63 -13.94 22.06
C GLU A 212 16.08 -13.91 22.59
N ALA A 213 17.03 -13.46 21.75
CA ALA A 213 18.43 -13.32 22.13
C ALA A 213 18.67 -12.31 23.26
N TYR A 214 17.81 -11.30 23.39
CA TYR A 214 17.86 -10.26 24.44
C TYR A 214 16.82 -10.42 25.55
N SER A 215 16.21 -11.61 25.70
CA SER A 215 15.12 -11.85 26.68
C SER A 215 15.45 -11.58 28.16
N GLY A 216 16.71 -11.31 28.51
CA GLY A 216 17.15 -10.89 29.85
C GLY A 216 17.77 -9.49 29.92
N ASP A 217 17.69 -8.69 28.86
CA ASP A 217 18.24 -7.33 28.77
C ASP A 217 17.12 -6.35 28.38
N ASP A 218 16.44 -5.81 29.39
CA ASP A 218 15.31 -4.89 29.24
C ASP A 218 15.67 -3.62 28.44
N GLU A 219 16.92 -3.12 28.59
CA GLU A 219 17.37 -1.92 27.88
C GLU A 219 17.56 -2.22 26.38
N ALA A 220 18.12 -3.37 26.04
CA ALA A 220 18.26 -3.81 24.65
C ALA A 220 16.89 -4.05 24.01
N LEU A 221 15.97 -4.71 24.73
CA LEU A 221 14.60 -4.92 24.26
C LEU A 221 13.88 -3.61 23.99
N GLU A 222 13.98 -2.61 24.87
CA GLU A 222 13.37 -1.30 24.64
C GLU A 222 13.88 -0.64 23.35
N LYS A 223 15.18 -0.74 23.05
CA LYS A 223 15.76 -0.23 21.80
C LYS A 223 15.22 -0.96 20.57
N ILE A 224 15.03 -2.28 20.66
CA ILE A 224 14.46 -3.09 19.59
C ILE A 224 12.99 -2.71 19.36
N GLU A 225 12.19 -2.56 20.42
CA GLU A 225 10.80 -2.14 20.30
C GLU A 225 10.64 -0.75 19.71
N LYS A 226 11.50 0.21 20.09
CA LYS A 226 11.51 1.54 19.49
C LYS A 226 11.82 1.48 17.99
N ALA A 227 12.80 0.67 17.58
CA ALA A 227 13.13 0.49 16.17
C ALA A 227 12.01 -0.22 15.39
N ASP A 228 11.35 -1.22 15.99
CA ASP A 228 10.24 -1.94 15.37
C ASP A 228 8.99 -1.07 15.23
N THR A 229 8.70 -0.28 16.26
CA THR A 229 7.63 0.73 16.24
C THR A 229 7.90 1.78 15.17
N TYR A 230 9.14 2.30 15.09
CA TYR A 230 9.53 3.24 14.04
C TYR A 230 9.29 2.65 12.64
N HIS A 231 9.70 1.40 12.39
CA HIS A 231 9.44 0.73 11.10
C HIS A 231 7.95 0.60 10.80
N LYS A 232 7.15 0.13 11.77
CA LYS A 232 5.70 -0.02 11.60
C LYS A 232 5.01 1.31 11.31
N ASP A 233 5.41 2.36 12.04
CA ASP A 233 4.78 3.67 11.95
C ASP A 233 5.26 4.47 10.74
N HIS A 234 6.48 4.24 10.25
CA HIS A 234 7.06 5.04 9.18
C HIS A 234 7.11 4.26 7.88
N VAL A 235 7.65 3.04 7.87
CA VAL A 235 7.87 2.24 6.64
C VAL A 235 6.56 1.68 6.09
N ARG A 236 5.65 1.20 6.94
CA ARG A 236 4.35 0.69 6.44
C ARG A 236 3.45 1.81 5.91
N LYS A 237 3.63 3.07 6.32
CA LYS A 237 2.91 4.20 5.71
C LYS A 237 3.33 4.44 4.25
N PHE A 238 4.55 4.08 3.86
CA PHE A 238 4.98 4.17 2.45
C PHE A 238 4.24 3.19 1.53
N TYR A 239 3.49 2.20 2.05
CA TYR A 239 2.67 1.34 1.18
C TYR A 239 1.65 2.13 0.36
N LEU A 240 1.35 3.37 0.76
CA LEU A 240 0.63 4.34 -0.07
C LEU A 240 1.50 4.79 -1.25
N PRO A 241 1.05 4.60 -2.51
CA PRO A 241 1.81 5.00 -3.70
C PRO A 241 2.30 6.45 -3.66
N ILE A 242 1.45 7.38 -3.24
CA ILE A 242 1.81 8.81 -3.14
C ILE A 242 2.93 9.08 -2.14
N MET A 243 3.02 8.32 -1.05
CA MET A 243 4.09 8.49 -0.05
C MET A 243 5.45 8.10 -0.64
N ALA A 244 5.48 7.03 -1.44
CA ALA A 244 6.65 6.67 -2.23
C ALA A 244 7.05 7.76 -3.24
N GLU A 245 6.07 8.40 -3.88
CA GLU A 245 6.30 9.49 -4.84
C GLU A 245 6.86 10.76 -4.17
N ILE A 246 6.30 11.16 -3.01
CA ILE A 246 6.63 12.41 -2.31
C ILE A 246 7.91 12.28 -1.45
N LEU A 247 8.06 11.15 -0.75
CA LEU A 247 9.12 10.96 0.25
C LEU A 247 10.25 10.03 -0.23
N GLY A 248 10.11 9.43 -1.41
CA GLY A 248 11.14 8.58 -2.00
C GLY A 248 12.40 9.37 -2.37
N ALA A 249 13.56 8.71 -2.26
CA ALA A 249 14.85 9.28 -2.69
C ALA A 249 14.95 9.50 -4.21
N ASP A 250 14.12 8.80 -4.98
CA ASP A 250 14.01 8.91 -6.43
C ASP A 250 12.60 9.36 -6.77
N ARG A 251 12.29 10.61 -6.41
CA ARG A 251 10.97 11.23 -6.63
C ARG A 251 10.58 11.11 -8.09
N THR A 252 9.49 10.42 -8.35
CA THR A 252 8.91 10.28 -9.69
C THR A 252 8.08 11.49 -10.08
N THR A 253 7.50 12.16 -9.08
CA THR A 253 6.62 13.32 -9.24
C THR A 253 7.46 14.61 -9.12
N PRO A 254 7.44 15.49 -10.13
CA PRO A 254 8.08 16.81 -10.05
C PRO A 254 7.54 17.66 -8.89
N ASP A 255 8.37 18.53 -8.32
CA ASP A 255 8.00 19.34 -7.15
C ASP A 255 6.76 20.23 -7.42
N GLU A 256 6.66 20.77 -8.64
CA GLU A 256 5.51 21.57 -9.10
C GLU A 256 4.21 20.77 -9.28
N GLU A 257 4.30 19.44 -9.29
CA GLU A 257 3.18 18.52 -9.46
C GLU A 257 2.84 17.74 -8.18
N LEU A 258 3.52 18.01 -7.06
CA LEU A 258 3.23 17.37 -5.77
C LEU A 258 1.82 17.67 -5.29
N ILE A 259 1.38 18.93 -5.37
CA ILE A 259 0.04 19.33 -4.94
C ILE A 259 -1.05 18.74 -5.84
N PRO A 260 -0.99 18.86 -7.18
CA PRO A 260 -1.89 18.14 -8.10
C PRO A 260 -1.94 16.64 -7.83
N SER A 261 -0.80 16.00 -7.60
CA SER A 261 -0.74 14.57 -7.32
C SER A 261 -1.39 14.22 -6.00
N LEU A 262 -1.15 15.01 -4.94
CA LEU A 262 -1.78 14.82 -3.64
C LEU A 262 -3.30 14.94 -3.72
N VAL A 263 -3.84 16.00 -4.32
CA VAL A 263 -5.30 16.18 -4.40
C VAL A 263 -5.99 15.20 -5.34
N SER A 264 -5.22 14.46 -6.14
CA SER A 264 -5.73 13.38 -7.00
C SER A 264 -5.94 12.07 -6.25
N GLU A 265 -5.39 11.94 -5.05
CA GLU A 265 -5.61 10.77 -4.19
C GLU A 265 -6.99 10.83 -3.51
N ASP A 266 -7.40 9.71 -2.91
CA ASP A 266 -8.60 9.67 -2.10
C ASP A 266 -8.43 10.46 -0.77
N PRO A 267 -9.53 10.90 -0.14
CA PRO A 267 -9.47 11.70 1.10
C PRO A 267 -8.67 11.06 2.24
N ALA A 268 -8.74 9.72 2.41
CA ALA A 268 -8.04 9.04 3.49
C ALA A 268 -6.52 9.06 3.25
N THR A 269 -6.10 8.85 2.01
CA THR A 269 -4.70 8.98 1.61
C THR A 269 -4.18 10.41 1.81
N ILE A 270 -4.97 11.43 1.44
CA ILE A 270 -4.61 12.84 1.68
C ILE A 270 -4.39 13.11 3.17
N ALA A 271 -5.31 12.65 4.03
CA ALA A 271 -5.19 12.82 5.48
C ALA A 271 -3.90 12.22 6.03
N ILE A 272 -3.58 10.97 5.64
CA ILE A 272 -2.36 10.29 6.08
C ILE A 272 -1.09 11.04 5.65
N VAL A 273 -1.06 11.55 4.42
CA VAL A 273 0.07 12.34 3.92
C VAL A 273 0.24 13.61 4.76
N LEU A 274 -0.84 14.37 4.97
CA LEU A 274 -0.79 15.61 5.74
C LEU A 274 -0.38 15.37 7.20
N GLU A 275 -0.90 14.32 7.85
CA GLU A 275 -0.53 13.95 9.22
C GLU A 275 0.95 13.58 9.37
N SER A 276 1.58 13.09 8.29
CA SER A 276 3.00 12.72 8.28
C SER A 276 3.95 13.91 8.11
N MET A 277 3.43 15.08 7.70
CA MET A 277 4.23 16.29 7.48
C MET A 277 4.43 17.09 8.78
N PRO A 278 5.58 17.81 8.90
CA PRO A 278 5.74 18.88 9.89
C PRO A 278 4.59 19.89 9.82
N GLU A 279 4.21 20.47 10.96
CA GLU A 279 3.07 21.39 11.06
C GLU A 279 3.18 22.59 10.10
N GLU A 280 4.38 23.14 9.95
CA GLU A 280 4.67 24.26 9.04
C GLU A 280 4.44 23.90 7.56
N ASP A 281 4.92 22.72 7.13
CA ASP A 281 4.77 22.24 5.76
C ASP A 281 3.33 21.81 5.47
N ARG A 282 2.64 21.27 6.48
CA ARG A 282 1.23 20.84 6.39
C ARG A 282 0.32 22.01 6.05
N ALA A 283 0.42 23.12 6.78
CA ALA A 283 -0.43 24.29 6.56
C ALA A 283 -0.24 24.89 5.14
N VAL A 284 1.01 24.93 4.67
CA VAL A 284 1.33 25.39 3.31
C VAL A 284 0.75 24.44 2.26
N THR A 285 0.89 23.14 2.46
CA THR A 285 0.39 22.08 1.58
C THR A 285 -1.14 22.10 1.49
N GLN A 286 -1.82 22.23 2.64
CA GLN A 286 -3.28 22.35 2.70
C GLN A 286 -3.79 23.58 1.97
N ALA A 287 -3.18 24.75 2.20
CA ALA A 287 -3.58 25.98 1.53
C ALA A 287 -3.43 25.88 0.00
N ALA A 288 -2.32 25.29 -0.48
CA ALA A 288 -2.08 25.08 -1.90
C ALA A 288 -3.07 24.06 -2.50
N ALA A 289 -3.33 22.95 -1.81
CA ALA A 289 -4.29 21.93 -2.21
C ALA A 289 -5.71 22.49 -2.29
N LEU A 290 -6.16 23.22 -1.27
CA LEU A 290 -7.47 23.85 -1.24
C LEU A 290 -7.65 24.83 -2.40
N LYS A 291 -6.64 25.67 -2.65
CA LYS A 291 -6.66 26.61 -3.78
C LYS A 291 -6.86 25.87 -5.10
N LEU A 292 -6.10 24.79 -5.34
CA LEU A 292 -6.18 24.02 -6.58
C LEU A 292 -7.54 23.32 -6.74
N VAL A 293 -8.11 22.81 -5.65
CA VAL A 293 -9.44 22.21 -5.64
C VAL A 293 -10.52 23.23 -6.01
N LEU A 294 -10.44 24.44 -5.46
CA LEU A 294 -11.38 25.53 -5.78
C LEU A 294 -11.24 26.02 -7.24
N GLU A 295 -10.01 26.15 -7.75
CA GLU A 295 -9.76 26.51 -9.15
C GLU A 295 -10.38 25.47 -10.11
N ALA A 296 -10.23 24.18 -9.81
CA ALA A 296 -10.84 23.12 -10.62
C ALA A 296 -12.38 23.18 -10.61
N LEU A 297 -12.99 23.49 -9.46
CA LEU A 297 -14.44 23.70 -9.34
C LEU A 297 -14.92 24.91 -10.17
N GLU A 298 -14.18 26.02 -10.16
CA GLU A 298 -14.47 27.20 -10.98
C GLU A 298 -14.40 26.90 -12.48
N GLU A 299 -13.48 26.01 -12.89
CA GLU A 299 -13.39 25.48 -14.26
C GLU A 299 -14.51 24.48 -14.61
N GLY A 300 -15.39 24.16 -13.65
CA GLY A 300 -16.53 23.25 -13.84
C GLY A 300 -16.19 21.77 -13.70
N TYR A 301 -15.02 21.42 -13.17
CA TYR A 301 -14.69 20.04 -12.82
C TYR A 301 -15.45 19.64 -11.55
N ILE A 302 -16.11 18.49 -11.61
CA ILE A 302 -16.82 17.90 -10.46
C ILE A 302 -16.08 16.62 -10.08
N ASP A 303 -15.27 16.70 -9.04
CA ASP A 303 -14.73 15.53 -8.36
C ASP A 303 -15.84 14.89 -7.52
N SER A 304 -16.05 13.58 -7.67
CA SER A 304 -17.05 12.84 -6.89
C SER A 304 -16.74 12.80 -5.39
N GLN A 305 -15.52 13.10 -4.97
CA GLN A 305 -15.09 13.09 -3.56
C GLN A 305 -14.76 14.49 -3.04
N ILE A 306 -15.29 15.53 -3.69
CA ILE A 306 -14.92 16.92 -3.41
C ILE A 306 -15.20 17.32 -1.95
N ASP A 307 -16.35 16.94 -1.41
CA ASP A 307 -16.77 17.35 -0.08
C ASP A 307 -15.90 16.70 1.00
N GLU A 308 -15.55 15.42 0.83
CA GLU A 308 -14.64 14.70 1.72
C GLU A 308 -13.21 15.26 1.63
N LYS A 309 -12.74 15.59 0.42
CA LYS A 309 -11.43 16.22 0.24
C LYS A 309 -11.37 17.57 0.94
N LEU A 310 -12.40 18.40 0.80
CA LEU A 310 -12.50 19.67 1.50
C LEU A 310 -12.50 19.46 3.03
N ALA A 311 -13.26 18.48 3.54
CA ALA A 311 -13.31 18.17 4.97
C ALA A 311 -11.95 17.77 5.56
N VAL A 312 -11.09 17.13 4.77
CA VAL A 312 -9.71 16.80 5.18
C VAL A 312 -8.79 18.01 5.08
N LEU A 313 -8.95 18.84 4.04
CA LEU A 313 -8.09 20.02 3.81
C LEU A 313 -8.36 21.19 4.77
N PHE A 314 -9.53 21.24 5.42
CA PHE A 314 -9.91 22.27 6.39
C PHE A 314 -9.57 21.95 7.86
N GLN A 315 -9.01 20.77 8.15
CA GLN A 315 -8.58 20.36 9.51
C GLN A 315 -7.23 20.96 9.90
#